data_AF-A0A2G1W9A5-F1
#
_entry.id   AF-A0A2G1W9A5-F1
#
_cell.length_a   1.000
_cell.length_b   1.000
_cell.length_c   1.000
_cell.angle_alpha   90.00
_cell.angle_beta   90.00
_cell.angle_gamma   90.00
#
_symmetry.space_group_name_H-M   'P 1'
#
loop_
_entity.id
_entity.type
_entity.pdbx_description
1 polymer ?
#
loop_
_entity_poly.entity_id
_entity_poly.type
_entity_poly.pdbx_seq_one_letter_code
_entity_poly.pdbx_strand_id
1 'polypeptide(L)'
;MTQRERFLAMAVGGLFVVIAFQWGFNRYRDAIKFRDNRLAGLQNEANTLNEKMLAGAYADRQMGEYMVRSLPSNPERAQSTYQSWLLGTVREAGLKDAGVDPVSDAPVGDLYHRYGFRVSGKTSLNGLVGLLHDFYARDYLHRIRELNFGPSRTGDLNVEMTIDVISLSNAAIDAKIPDRESWRIAQSLDETRESILNRNFFQPPNQPPVYAGDATLVAVKGQKTDVRLKVDDPEGTDVNYELEGELPEWASFRADSGTFTFDPPADPENSEGENGEDAGDGSAEVNSEPVKVVVRMTDTGYPRRQIEKTLLVKLENAPPPKEPDPLPPKFDDATQTYLTALVQGRNDWTAWMNVRTRGETLKLQIGDLFEIGSMKGSVKSVSARLVLLEIDGKEYELRPSGKLSEAVALKTAEPSEGEASAAEESATTEPSATEDSAPSAEQSEPPSEQTEGADSSTEPTPQSRLD
;
A
#
# COMPACT_ATOMS: atom_id res chain seq x y z
N MET A 1 19.66 -90.71 102.59
CA MET A 1 20.09 -89.88 101.45
C MET A 1 21.60 -90.00 101.32
N THR A 2 22.13 -90.50 100.21
CA THR A 2 23.60 -90.66 100.03
C THR A 2 24.29 -89.34 99.69
N GLN A 3 25.61 -89.30 99.81
CA GLN A 3 26.43 -88.13 99.45
C GLN A 3 26.28 -87.76 97.95
N ARG A 4 26.03 -88.75 97.08
CA ARG A 4 25.78 -88.56 95.64
C ARG A 4 24.44 -87.88 95.37
N GLU A 5 23.36 -88.30 96.06
CA GLU A 5 22.04 -87.65 95.96
C GLU A 5 22.07 -86.19 96.39
N ARG A 6 22.82 -85.84 97.45
CA ARG A 6 22.99 -84.45 97.89
C ARG A 6 23.70 -83.57 96.85
N PHE A 7 24.76 -84.11 96.21
CA PHE A 7 25.44 -83.39 95.13
C PHE A 7 24.54 -83.23 93.90
N LEU A 8 23.81 -84.29 93.51
CA LEU A 8 22.83 -84.24 92.42
C LEU A 8 21.73 -83.20 92.68
N ALA A 9 21.17 -83.16 93.89
CA ALA A 9 20.13 -82.19 94.26
C ALA A 9 20.62 -80.74 94.17
N MET A 10 21.86 -80.45 94.60
CA MET A 10 22.44 -79.11 94.45
C MET A 10 22.73 -78.77 92.98
N ALA A 11 23.20 -79.72 92.17
CA ALA A 11 23.41 -79.52 90.73
C ALA A 11 22.09 -79.25 89.97
N VAL A 12 21.03 -80.03 90.26
CA VAL A 12 19.70 -79.84 89.66
C VAL A 12 19.07 -78.52 90.14
N GLY A 13 19.21 -78.16 91.42
CA GLY A 13 18.74 -76.88 91.94
C GLY A 13 19.44 -75.69 91.28
N GLY A 14 20.76 -75.75 91.14
CA GLY A 14 21.54 -74.73 90.41
C GLY A 14 21.14 -74.62 88.93
N LEU A 15 20.94 -75.75 88.26
CA LEU A 15 20.45 -75.79 86.88
C LEU A 15 19.06 -75.14 86.75
N PHE A 16 18.13 -75.38 87.68
CA PHE A 16 16.82 -74.72 87.71
C PHE A 16 16.94 -73.20 87.86
N VAL A 17 17.86 -72.70 88.70
CA VAL A 17 18.11 -71.25 88.85
C VAL A 17 18.67 -70.66 87.56
N VAL A 18 19.61 -71.33 86.89
CA VAL A 18 20.15 -70.89 85.59
C VAL A 18 19.06 -70.85 84.51
N ILE A 19 18.21 -71.88 84.42
CA ILE A 19 17.09 -71.93 83.47
C ILE A 19 16.07 -70.82 83.76
N ALA A 20 15.72 -70.59 85.03
CA ALA A 20 14.79 -69.52 85.42
C ALA A 20 15.35 -68.13 85.10
N PHE A 21 16.65 -67.91 85.34
CA PHE A 21 17.34 -66.67 84.99
C PHE A 21 17.41 -66.47 83.47
N GLN A 22 17.76 -67.50 82.71
CA GLN A 22 17.79 -67.47 81.24
C GLN A 22 16.40 -67.20 80.65
N TRP A 23 15.34 -67.79 81.21
CA TRP A 23 13.95 -67.53 80.81
C TRP A 23 13.53 -66.09 81.11
N GLY A 24 13.83 -65.59 82.32
CA GLY A 24 13.57 -64.20 82.70
C GLY A 24 14.32 -63.19 81.83
N PHE A 25 15.60 -63.43 81.56
CA PHE A 25 16.44 -62.59 80.71
C PHE A 25 15.97 -62.58 79.25
N ASN A 26 15.62 -63.74 78.68
CA ASN A 26 15.03 -63.82 77.34
C ASN A 26 13.70 -63.05 77.30
N ARG A 27 12.78 -63.31 78.25
CA ARG A 27 11.48 -62.61 78.32
C ARG A 27 11.63 -61.09 78.45
N TYR A 28 12.61 -60.62 79.22
CA TYR A 28 12.96 -59.20 79.35
C TYR A 28 13.50 -58.62 78.03
N ARG A 29 14.49 -59.27 77.41
CA ARG A 29 15.08 -58.87 76.14
C ARG A 29 14.05 -58.82 75.01
N ASP A 30 13.16 -59.80 74.96
CA ASP A 30 12.17 -59.92 73.89
C ASP A 30 11.01 -58.91 74.12
N ALA A 31 10.71 -58.56 75.38
CA ALA A 31 9.82 -57.44 75.71
C ALA A 31 10.44 -56.05 75.40
N ILE A 32 11.77 -55.89 75.51
CA ILE A 32 12.48 -54.71 75.02
C ILE A 32 12.39 -54.64 73.50
N LYS A 33 12.79 -55.71 72.77
CA LYS A 33 12.69 -55.76 71.31
C LYS A 33 11.28 -55.44 70.78
N PHE A 34 10.24 -55.91 71.46
CA PHE A 34 8.85 -55.58 71.10
C PHE A 34 8.55 -54.08 71.26
N ARG A 35 9.06 -53.43 72.33
CA ARG A 35 8.94 -51.98 72.53
C ARG A 35 9.76 -51.20 71.52
N ASP A 36 10.99 -51.59 71.24
CA ASP A 36 11.89 -50.94 70.28
C ASP A 36 11.29 -51.00 68.87
N ASN A 37 10.81 -52.18 68.44
CA ASN A 37 10.11 -52.36 67.17
C ASN A 37 8.82 -51.52 67.09
N ARG A 38 8.08 -51.39 68.21
CA ARG A 38 6.88 -50.54 68.28
C ARG A 38 7.21 -49.05 68.24
N LEU A 39 8.29 -48.61 68.88
CA LEU A 39 8.79 -47.24 68.81
C LEU A 39 9.25 -46.90 67.38
N ALA A 40 10.01 -47.79 66.74
CA ALA A 40 10.40 -47.63 65.34
C ALA A 40 9.18 -47.60 64.38
N GLY A 41 8.19 -48.46 64.61
CA GLY A 41 6.93 -48.45 63.87
C GLY A 41 6.16 -47.13 64.01
N LEU A 42 5.95 -46.66 65.25
CA LEU A 42 5.29 -45.39 65.54
C LEU A 42 6.07 -44.18 65.03
N GLN A 43 7.42 -44.22 65.05
CA GLN A 43 8.25 -43.15 64.49
C GLN A 43 8.12 -43.09 62.96
N ASN A 44 8.10 -44.24 62.28
CA ASN A 44 7.88 -44.30 60.84
C ASN A 44 6.46 -43.81 60.47
N GLU A 45 5.45 -44.21 61.25
CA GLU A 45 4.06 -43.73 61.08
C GLU A 45 3.97 -42.20 61.27
N ALA A 46 4.61 -41.66 62.32
CA ALA A 46 4.68 -40.22 62.56
C ALA A 46 5.42 -39.47 61.44
N ASN A 47 6.52 -40.02 60.92
CA ASN A 47 7.25 -39.46 59.77
C ASN A 47 6.35 -39.40 58.53
N THR A 48 5.69 -40.51 58.17
CA THR A 48 4.77 -40.57 57.01
C THR A 48 3.53 -39.69 57.18
N LEU A 49 3.03 -39.50 58.41
CA LEU A 49 1.95 -38.54 58.68
C LEU A 49 2.42 -37.09 58.51
N ASN A 50 3.64 -36.76 58.95
CA ASN A 50 4.24 -35.45 58.74
C ASN A 50 4.52 -35.16 57.25
N GLU A 51 5.03 -36.15 56.51
CA GLU A 51 5.21 -36.08 55.05
C GLU A 51 3.87 -35.82 54.32
N LYS A 52 2.79 -36.53 54.71
CA LYS A 52 1.44 -36.31 54.18
C LYS A 52 0.90 -34.92 54.51
N MET A 53 1.11 -34.43 55.73
CA MET A 53 0.70 -33.08 56.15
C MET A 53 1.44 -32.00 55.34
N LEU A 54 2.75 -32.16 55.13
CA LEU A 54 3.55 -31.25 54.31
C LEU A 54 3.10 -31.28 52.84
N ALA A 55 2.88 -32.48 52.27
CA ALA A 55 2.37 -32.65 50.91
C ALA A 55 0.98 -32.00 50.74
N GLY A 56 0.09 -32.14 51.73
CA GLY A 56 -1.20 -31.44 51.78
C GLY A 56 -1.03 -29.92 51.76
N ALA A 57 -0.19 -29.36 52.64
CA ALA A 57 0.06 -27.92 52.69
C ALA A 57 0.67 -27.34 51.40
N TYR A 58 1.48 -28.12 50.67
CA TYR A 58 1.96 -27.75 49.33
C TYR A 58 0.82 -27.82 48.29
N ALA A 59 -0.01 -28.87 48.32
CA ALA A 59 -1.16 -29.02 47.42
C ALA A 59 -2.20 -27.91 47.64
N ASP A 60 -2.50 -27.53 48.89
CA ASP A 60 -3.41 -26.43 49.22
C ASP A 60 -2.91 -25.09 48.67
N ARG A 61 -1.60 -24.80 48.77
CA ARG A 61 -0.99 -23.61 48.17
C ARG A 61 -1.10 -23.62 46.64
N GLN A 62 -0.81 -24.77 46.02
CA GLN A 62 -0.90 -24.94 44.56
C GLN A 62 -2.35 -24.81 44.07
N MET A 63 -3.32 -25.34 44.82
CA MET A 63 -4.75 -25.16 44.57
C MET A 63 -5.18 -23.70 44.73
N GLY A 64 -4.59 -22.96 45.68
CA GLY A 64 -4.77 -21.50 45.82
C GLY A 64 -4.39 -20.73 44.55
N GLU A 65 -3.19 -20.99 44.02
CA GLU A 65 -2.74 -20.41 42.74
C GLU A 65 -3.65 -20.83 41.57
N TYR A 66 -4.16 -22.06 41.57
CA TYR A 66 -5.09 -22.53 40.54
C TYR A 66 -6.48 -21.86 40.63
N MET A 67 -7.01 -21.63 41.84
CA MET A 67 -8.30 -20.93 42.01
C MET A 67 -8.28 -19.48 41.51
N VAL A 68 -7.13 -18.79 41.59
CA VAL A 68 -6.96 -17.43 41.04
C VAL A 68 -6.90 -17.42 39.50
N ARG A 69 -6.50 -18.54 38.89
CA ARG A 69 -6.34 -18.72 37.43
C ARG A 69 -7.55 -19.38 36.76
N SER A 70 -8.53 -19.84 37.55
CA SER A 70 -9.64 -20.65 37.07
C SER A 70 -10.84 -19.79 36.64
N LEU A 71 -11.68 -20.34 35.76
CA LEU A 71 -12.98 -19.74 35.45
C LEU A 71 -13.94 -19.80 36.66
N PRO A 72 -14.99 -18.94 36.68
CA PRO A 72 -16.06 -19.02 37.67
C PRO A 72 -16.64 -20.43 37.85
N SER A 73 -17.03 -20.79 39.07
CA SER A 73 -17.60 -22.11 39.40
C SER A 73 -19.03 -22.34 38.86
N ASN A 74 -19.71 -21.29 38.39
CA ASN A 74 -21.00 -21.41 37.69
C ASN A 74 -20.77 -21.70 36.19
N PRO A 75 -21.29 -22.81 35.60
CA PRO A 75 -20.98 -23.20 34.23
C PRO A 75 -21.38 -22.18 33.15
N GLU A 76 -22.59 -21.62 33.21
CA GLU A 76 -23.07 -20.65 32.22
C GLU A 76 -22.19 -19.39 32.20
N ARG A 77 -21.82 -18.90 33.39
CA ARG A 77 -20.89 -17.77 33.56
C ARG A 77 -19.47 -18.13 33.14
N ALA A 78 -18.98 -19.34 33.44
CA ALA A 78 -17.67 -19.81 33.00
C ALA A 78 -17.54 -19.77 31.48
N GLN A 79 -18.52 -20.36 30.78
CA GLN A 79 -18.53 -20.41 29.33
C GLN A 79 -18.66 -19.01 28.72
N SER A 80 -19.65 -18.23 29.13
CA SER A 80 -19.89 -16.88 28.58
C SER A 80 -18.75 -15.89 28.86
N THR A 81 -18.11 -15.95 30.03
CA THR A 81 -16.94 -15.10 30.35
C THR A 81 -15.75 -15.44 29.45
N TYR A 82 -15.45 -16.74 29.27
CA TYR A 82 -14.33 -17.17 28.46
C TYR A 82 -14.56 -16.97 26.95
N GLN A 83 -15.76 -17.24 26.46
CA GLN A 83 -16.16 -16.98 25.08
C GLN A 83 -16.06 -15.48 24.75
N SER A 84 -16.51 -14.61 25.67
CA SER A 84 -16.42 -13.16 25.51
C SER A 84 -14.98 -12.66 25.50
N TRP A 85 -14.10 -13.24 26.32
CA TRP A 85 -12.66 -12.96 26.27
C TRP A 85 -12.03 -13.41 24.95
N LEU A 86 -12.27 -14.66 24.53
CA LEU A 86 -11.78 -15.19 23.25
C LEU A 86 -12.24 -14.34 22.06
N LEU A 87 -13.51 -13.92 22.02
CA LEU A 87 -14.03 -13.04 20.97
C LEU A 87 -13.34 -11.66 20.94
N GLY A 88 -12.91 -11.15 22.09
CA GLY A 88 -12.05 -9.95 22.18
C GLY A 88 -10.70 -10.20 21.52
N THR A 89 -9.95 -11.21 22.00
CA THR A 89 -8.62 -11.54 21.49
C THR A 89 -8.60 -11.89 20.00
N VAL A 90 -9.59 -12.64 19.53
CA VAL A 90 -9.75 -13.01 18.10
C VAL A 90 -9.95 -11.78 17.21
N ARG A 91 -10.70 -10.78 17.69
CA ARG A 91 -10.92 -9.50 16.99
C ARG A 91 -9.68 -8.61 17.04
N GLU A 92 -8.99 -8.55 18.17
CA GLU A 92 -7.76 -7.77 18.35
C GLU A 92 -6.59 -8.33 17.52
N ALA A 93 -6.52 -9.65 17.35
CA ALA A 93 -5.65 -10.35 16.42
C ALA A 93 -6.08 -10.26 14.93
N GLY A 94 -7.17 -9.55 14.62
CA GLY A 94 -7.60 -9.25 13.25
C GLY A 94 -8.15 -10.44 12.45
N LEU A 95 -8.69 -11.47 13.10
CA LEU A 95 -9.26 -12.63 12.38
C LEU A 95 -10.54 -12.25 11.63
N LYS A 96 -10.54 -12.50 10.32
CA LYS A 96 -11.69 -12.42 9.41
C LYS A 96 -12.53 -13.70 9.52
N ASP A 97 -13.82 -13.60 9.21
CA ASP A 97 -14.79 -14.72 9.21
C ASP A 97 -14.77 -15.58 10.50
N ALA A 98 -14.54 -14.94 11.64
CA ALA A 98 -14.12 -15.64 12.85
C ALA A 98 -15.29 -16.22 13.67
N GLY A 99 -15.13 -17.48 14.11
CA GLY A 99 -16.05 -18.20 15.00
C GLY A 99 -15.39 -18.54 16.33
N VAL A 100 -16.20 -18.56 17.42
CA VAL A 100 -15.77 -18.97 18.77
C VAL A 100 -16.91 -19.78 19.40
N ASP A 101 -16.85 -21.10 19.25
CA ASP A 101 -17.93 -22.02 19.59
C ASP A 101 -17.58 -22.91 20.80
N PRO A 102 -18.46 -23.06 21.81
CA PRO A 102 -18.31 -24.09 22.84
C PRO A 102 -18.57 -25.48 22.22
N VAL A 103 -17.63 -26.40 22.37
CA VAL A 103 -17.68 -27.75 21.75
C VAL A 103 -17.71 -28.91 22.76
N SER A 104 -17.46 -28.65 24.06
CA SER A 104 -17.64 -29.66 25.11
C SER A 104 -17.75 -29.04 26.51
N ASP A 105 -18.57 -29.64 27.37
CA ASP A 105 -18.56 -29.47 28.83
C ASP A 105 -18.40 -30.87 29.46
N ALA A 106 -17.44 -31.04 30.36
CA ALA A 106 -17.20 -32.30 31.03
C ALA A 106 -16.68 -32.09 32.47
N PRO A 107 -17.40 -32.57 33.51
CA PRO A 107 -16.83 -32.67 34.85
C PRO A 107 -15.72 -33.73 34.89
N VAL A 108 -14.69 -33.48 35.70
CA VAL A 108 -13.55 -34.39 35.90
C VAL A 108 -13.46 -34.75 37.39
N GLY A 109 -14.27 -35.72 37.77
CA GLY A 109 -14.53 -36.03 39.18
C GLY A 109 -15.28 -34.88 39.86
N ASP A 110 -14.98 -34.65 41.14
CA ASP A 110 -15.55 -33.55 41.95
C ASP A 110 -14.68 -32.28 41.92
N LEU A 111 -13.48 -32.34 41.31
CA LEU A 111 -12.45 -31.30 41.43
C LEU A 111 -12.67 -30.11 40.48
N TYR A 112 -13.10 -30.38 39.24
CA TYR A 112 -13.26 -29.33 38.22
C TYR A 112 -14.15 -29.72 37.03
N HIS A 113 -14.70 -28.71 36.36
CA HIS A 113 -15.24 -28.79 35.00
C HIS A 113 -14.21 -28.37 33.96
N ARG A 114 -14.19 -29.07 32.82
CA ARG A 114 -13.41 -28.71 31.64
C ARG A 114 -14.34 -28.31 30.50
N TYR A 115 -14.23 -27.07 30.07
CA TYR A 115 -14.88 -26.58 28.86
C TYR A 115 -13.93 -26.69 27.67
N GLY A 116 -14.46 -27.05 26.52
CA GLY A 116 -13.76 -27.07 25.25
C GLY A 116 -14.33 -26.02 24.32
N PHE A 117 -13.47 -25.26 23.65
CA PHE A 117 -13.83 -24.25 22.66
C PHE A 117 -13.14 -24.54 21.32
N ARG A 118 -13.85 -24.34 20.22
CA ARG A 118 -13.28 -24.21 18.88
C ARG A 118 -13.21 -22.72 18.54
N VAL A 119 -12.05 -22.29 18.04
CA VAL A 119 -11.89 -20.99 17.39
C VAL A 119 -11.49 -21.24 15.95
N SER A 120 -12.12 -20.53 15.02
CA SER A 120 -11.83 -20.62 13.59
C SER A 120 -11.84 -19.24 12.94
N GLY A 121 -11.17 -19.10 11.79
CA GLY A 121 -11.17 -17.85 11.01
C GLY A 121 -10.03 -17.78 10.00
N LYS A 122 -9.79 -16.58 9.46
CA LYS A 122 -8.68 -16.29 8.54
C LYS A 122 -7.85 -15.11 9.03
N THR A 123 -6.53 -15.21 9.01
CA THR A 123 -5.65 -14.10 9.42
C THR A 123 -4.27 -14.19 8.77
N SER A 124 -3.47 -13.13 8.84
CA SER A 124 -2.06 -13.18 8.46
C SER A 124 -1.24 -13.94 9.51
N LEU A 125 -0.01 -14.34 9.17
CA LEU A 125 0.91 -14.94 10.16
C LEU A 125 1.17 -14.01 11.35
N ASN A 126 1.17 -12.68 11.13
CA ASN A 126 1.31 -11.69 12.20
C ASN A 126 0.10 -11.72 13.17
N GLY A 127 -1.12 -11.77 12.64
CA GLY A 127 -2.32 -11.91 13.47
C GLY A 127 -2.39 -13.24 14.23
N LEU A 128 -1.95 -14.34 13.60
CA LEU A 128 -1.82 -15.64 14.30
C LEU A 128 -0.79 -15.58 15.44
N VAL A 129 0.36 -14.93 15.24
CA VAL A 129 1.36 -14.73 16.31
C VAL A 129 0.78 -13.88 17.45
N GLY A 130 0.03 -12.82 17.13
CA GLY A 130 -0.73 -12.03 18.11
C GLY A 130 -1.70 -12.86 18.94
N LEU A 131 -2.61 -13.57 18.28
CA LEU A 131 -3.60 -14.46 18.91
C LEU A 131 -2.95 -15.47 19.87
N LEU A 132 -1.82 -16.06 19.48
CA LEU A 132 -1.10 -17.02 20.31
C LEU A 132 -0.38 -16.36 21.49
N HIS A 133 0.18 -15.15 21.31
CA HIS A 133 0.78 -14.38 22.39
C HIS A 133 -0.27 -13.95 23.40
N ASP A 134 -1.32 -13.26 22.98
CA ASP A 134 -2.41 -12.78 23.85
C ASP A 134 -3.11 -13.95 24.58
N PHE A 135 -3.25 -15.10 23.91
CA PHE A 135 -3.72 -16.33 24.55
C PHE A 135 -2.79 -16.77 25.67
N TYR A 136 -1.50 -17.02 25.38
CA TYR A 136 -0.56 -17.52 26.40
C TYR A 136 -0.15 -16.48 27.45
N ALA A 137 -0.39 -15.18 27.19
CA ALA A 137 -0.16 -14.05 28.09
C ALA A 137 -1.21 -13.97 29.20
N ARG A 138 -2.47 -14.34 28.94
CA ARG A 138 -3.51 -14.34 29.99
C ARG A 138 -3.35 -15.58 30.86
N ASP A 139 -3.16 -15.40 32.18
CA ASP A 139 -2.82 -16.51 33.09
C ASP A 139 -4.04 -17.37 33.50
N TYR A 140 -4.79 -17.86 32.52
CA TYR A 140 -5.90 -18.79 32.73
C TYR A 140 -5.40 -20.24 32.89
N LEU A 141 -6.22 -21.09 33.53
CA LEU A 141 -6.09 -22.56 33.46
C LEU A 141 -6.62 -23.11 32.13
N HIS A 142 -5.98 -22.68 31.04
CA HIS A 142 -6.29 -23.11 29.68
C HIS A 142 -5.08 -23.75 28.97
N ARG A 143 -5.34 -24.34 27.81
CA ARG A 143 -4.33 -24.80 26.85
C ARG A 143 -4.94 -24.88 25.45
N ILE A 144 -4.10 -24.73 24.44
CA ILE A 144 -4.42 -25.20 23.09
C ILE A 144 -4.26 -26.72 23.10
N ARG A 145 -5.31 -27.43 22.70
CA ARG A 145 -5.34 -28.91 22.56
C ARG A 145 -4.87 -29.31 21.16
N GLU A 146 -5.24 -28.52 20.15
CA GLU A 146 -4.93 -28.72 18.74
C GLU A 146 -4.92 -27.36 18.03
N LEU A 147 -4.02 -27.17 17.07
CA LEU A 147 -3.92 -25.96 16.23
C LEU A 147 -3.56 -26.40 14.80
N ASN A 148 -4.49 -26.20 13.88
CA ASN A 148 -4.35 -26.45 12.46
C ASN A 148 -4.37 -25.11 11.72
N PHE A 149 -3.37 -24.85 10.88
CA PHE A 149 -3.32 -23.64 10.05
C PHE A 149 -2.61 -23.91 8.73
N GLY A 150 -2.95 -23.13 7.71
CA GLY A 150 -2.35 -23.24 6.38
C GLY A 150 -2.86 -22.19 5.40
N PRO A 151 -2.15 -21.94 4.30
CA PRO A 151 -2.49 -20.89 3.34
C PRO A 151 -3.87 -21.12 2.70
N SER A 152 -4.63 -20.04 2.59
CA SER A 152 -5.86 -19.97 1.82
C SER A 152 -5.60 -19.56 0.36
N ARG A 153 -6.62 -19.69 -0.49
CA ARG A 153 -6.57 -19.18 -1.88
C ARG A 153 -6.45 -17.66 -1.99
N THR A 154 -6.59 -16.93 -0.87
CA THR A 154 -6.54 -15.46 -0.80
C THR A 154 -5.32 -14.94 -0.01
N GLY A 155 -4.29 -15.77 0.18
CA GLY A 155 -3.03 -15.39 0.85
C GLY A 155 -3.08 -15.37 2.38
N ASP A 156 -4.23 -15.06 2.98
CA ASP A 156 -4.47 -15.27 4.43
C ASP A 156 -4.22 -16.74 4.82
N LEU A 157 -3.83 -17.00 6.06
CA LEU A 157 -3.89 -18.33 6.66
C LEU A 157 -5.33 -18.63 7.10
N ASN A 158 -5.86 -19.80 6.71
CA ASN A 158 -6.98 -20.39 7.43
C ASN A 158 -6.45 -20.91 8.77
N VAL A 159 -7.20 -20.71 9.87
CA VAL A 159 -6.85 -21.17 11.21
C VAL A 159 -8.05 -21.88 11.84
N GLU A 160 -7.81 -23.06 12.42
CA GLU A 160 -8.72 -23.73 13.36
C GLU A 160 -7.91 -24.17 14.58
N MET A 161 -8.39 -23.85 15.78
CA MET A 161 -7.78 -24.28 17.03
C MET A 161 -8.83 -24.79 18.01
N THR A 162 -8.51 -25.88 18.69
CA THR A 162 -9.32 -26.43 19.78
C THR A 162 -8.63 -26.17 21.10
N ILE A 163 -9.36 -25.63 22.07
CA ILE A 163 -8.88 -25.10 23.34
C ILE A 163 -9.56 -25.87 24.48
N ASP A 164 -8.82 -26.25 25.52
CA ASP A 164 -9.38 -26.66 26.82
C ASP A 164 -9.23 -25.51 27.83
N VAL A 165 -10.22 -25.30 28.70
CA VAL A 165 -10.15 -24.40 29.86
C VAL A 165 -10.85 -24.99 31.08
N ILE A 166 -10.39 -24.67 32.29
CA ILE A 166 -10.81 -25.28 33.54
C ILE A 166 -11.50 -24.30 34.50
N SER A 167 -12.68 -24.70 34.99
CA SER A 167 -13.35 -24.14 36.18
C SER A 167 -13.23 -25.13 37.35
N LEU A 168 -12.58 -24.74 38.44
CA LEU A 168 -12.51 -25.54 39.66
C LEU A 168 -13.83 -25.44 40.43
N SER A 169 -14.32 -26.56 40.98
CA SER A 169 -15.59 -26.60 41.72
C SER A 169 -15.62 -25.65 42.92
N ASN A 170 -14.46 -25.37 43.51
CA ASN A 170 -14.26 -24.46 44.65
C ASN A 170 -13.80 -23.03 44.24
N ALA A 171 -13.85 -22.67 42.95
CA ALA A 171 -13.58 -21.31 42.50
C ALA A 171 -14.72 -20.34 42.91
N ALA A 172 -14.44 -19.04 42.91
CA ALA A 172 -15.46 -18.03 43.18
C ALA A 172 -16.55 -18.04 42.09
N ILE A 173 -17.80 -17.84 42.50
CA ILE A 173 -18.96 -17.79 41.58
C ILE A 173 -18.86 -16.57 40.63
N ASP A 174 -18.09 -15.56 41.01
CA ASP A 174 -17.77 -14.33 40.29
C ASP A 174 -16.25 -14.16 40.07
N ALA A 175 -15.51 -15.26 39.92
CA ALA A 175 -14.07 -15.23 39.65
C ALA A 175 -13.71 -14.29 38.50
N LYS A 176 -12.77 -13.38 38.74
CA LYS A 176 -12.36 -12.35 37.77
C LYS A 176 -11.39 -12.94 36.74
N ILE A 177 -11.40 -12.33 35.56
CA ILE A 177 -10.43 -12.61 34.49
C ILE A 177 -9.01 -12.34 35.05
N PRO A 178 -8.04 -13.28 35.04
CA PRO A 178 -6.79 -13.14 35.79
C PRO A 178 -5.91 -11.94 35.37
N ASP A 179 -5.82 -10.90 36.21
CA ASP A 179 -5.17 -9.62 35.88
C ASP A 179 -3.63 -9.63 35.85
N ARG A 180 -3.00 -10.80 36.02
CA ARG A 180 -1.55 -10.99 35.92
C ARG A 180 -1.19 -11.57 34.56
N GLU A 181 -0.07 -11.10 34.03
CA GLU A 181 0.59 -11.76 32.90
C GLU A 181 1.11 -13.16 33.31
N SER A 182 0.95 -14.08 32.37
CA SER A 182 1.35 -15.48 32.47
C SER A 182 2.85 -15.63 32.30
N TRP A 183 3.51 -16.18 33.33
CA TRP A 183 4.92 -16.57 33.36
C TRP A 183 5.38 -17.50 32.20
N ARG A 184 4.45 -18.00 31.38
CA ARG A 184 4.74 -18.82 30.19
C ARG A 184 5.32 -17.99 29.05
N ILE A 185 5.08 -16.68 29.03
CA ILE A 185 5.67 -15.75 28.08
C ILE A 185 6.82 -15.00 28.77
N ALA A 186 7.97 -14.98 28.11
CA ALA A 186 9.18 -14.26 28.55
C ALA A 186 9.66 -13.22 27.52
N GLN A 187 8.98 -13.12 26.38
CA GLN A 187 9.28 -12.20 25.28
C GLN A 187 8.08 -11.29 25.01
N SER A 188 8.33 -10.05 24.65
CA SER A 188 7.31 -9.15 24.12
C SER A 188 6.69 -9.71 22.83
N LEU A 189 5.52 -9.20 22.48
CA LEU A 189 4.85 -9.56 21.24
C LEU A 189 5.71 -9.22 20.01
N ASP A 190 6.45 -8.11 20.05
CA ASP A 190 7.26 -7.67 18.92
C ASP A 190 8.56 -8.47 18.77
N GLU A 191 9.26 -8.84 19.86
CA GLU A 191 10.34 -9.84 19.81
C GLU A 191 9.86 -11.19 19.27
N THR A 192 8.65 -11.60 19.66
CA THR A 192 8.01 -12.84 19.18
C THR A 192 7.70 -12.75 17.68
N ARG A 193 7.17 -11.62 17.21
CA ARG A 193 6.94 -11.31 15.80
C ARG A 193 8.24 -11.35 15.01
N GLU A 194 9.29 -10.65 15.45
CA GLU A 194 10.58 -10.68 14.77
C GLU A 194 11.18 -12.08 14.70
N SER A 195 11.08 -12.87 15.77
CA SER A 195 11.62 -14.24 15.77
C SER A 195 10.86 -15.19 14.82
N ILE A 196 9.57 -14.97 14.58
CA ILE A 196 8.72 -15.88 13.79
C ILE A 196 8.52 -15.41 12.34
N LEU A 197 8.20 -14.12 12.12
CA LEU A 197 7.88 -13.58 10.80
C LEU A 197 9.11 -13.58 9.89
N ASN A 198 10.29 -13.20 10.42
CA ASN A 198 11.55 -13.20 9.67
C ASN A 198 12.02 -14.61 9.21
N ARG A 199 11.35 -15.69 9.62
CA ARG A 199 11.58 -17.05 9.10
C ARG A 199 10.86 -17.31 7.78
N ASN A 200 9.87 -16.47 7.43
CA ASN A 200 9.11 -16.50 6.19
C ASN A 200 8.71 -17.92 5.73
N PHE A 201 7.86 -18.58 6.55
CA PHE A 201 7.48 -19.98 6.33
C PHE A 201 6.55 -20.22 5.12
N PHE A 202 5.97 -19.18 4.52
CA PHE A 202 4.86 -19.31 3.57
C PHE A 202 5.01 -18.50 2.27
N GLN A 203 6.10 -17.77 2.09
CA GLN A 203 6.38 -17.00 0.87
C GLN A 203 7.82 -17.30 0.37
N PRO A 204 8.16 -16.96 -0.89
CA PRO A 204 9.55 -16.95 -1.35
C PRO A 204 10.43 -16.00 -0.51
N PRO A 205 11.77 -16.14 -0.54
CA PRO A 205 12.68 -15.25 0.17
C PRO A 205 12.53 -13.79 -0.31
N ASN A 206 12.11 -12.91 0.61
CA ASN A 206 11.85 -11.48 0.34
C ASN A 206 13.04 -10.78 -0.33
N GLN A 207 12.77 -10.01 -1.39
CA GLN A 207 13.75 -9.28 -2.20
C GLN A 207 13.82 -7.81 -1.77
N PRO A 208 14.89 -7.07 -2.11
CA PRO A 208 14.95 -5.64 -1.84
C PRO A 208 14.11 -4.80 -2.82
N PRO A 209 13.49 -3.71 -2.35
CA PRO A 209 12.79 -2.78 -3.24
C PRO A 209 13.75 -2.10 -4.22
N VAL A 210 13.24 -1.72 -5.39
CA VAL A 210 14.03 -1.28 -6.55
C VAL A 210 13.73 0.18 -6.87
N TYR A 211 14.77 1.03 -6.84
CA TYR A 211 14.65 2.43 -7.25
C TYR A 211 14.87 2.59 -8.77
N ALA A 212 13.79 2.90 -9.48
CA ALA A 212 13.75 3.17 -10.92
C ALA A 212 13.71 4.68 -11.25
N GLY A 213 14.01 5.54 -10.28
CA GLY A 213 14.05 6.99 -10.45
C GLY A 213 15.41 7.54 -10.85
N ASP A 214 15.41 8.83 -11.18
CA ASP A 214 16.58 9.59 -11.59
C ASP A 214 17.46 9.95 -10.38
N ALA A 215 18.77 9.71 -10.45
CA ALA A 215 19.70 9.98 -9.34
C ALA A 215 19.94 11.50 -9.08
N THR A 216 19.29 12.36 -9.85
CA THR A 216 19.31 13.82 -9.70
C THR A 216 17.87 14.32 -9.68
N LEU A 217 17.52 15.10 -8.66
CA LEU A 217 16.25 15.79 -8.52
C LEU A 217 16.47 17.26 -8.90
N VAL A 218 15.64 17.81 -9.77
CA VAL A 218 15.73 19.22 -10.20
C VAL A 218 14.65 20.04 -9.50
N ALA A 219 15.07 21.11 -8.85
CA ALA A 219 14.22 22.19 -8.37
C ALA A 219 14.38 23.41 -9.29
N VAL A 220 13.27 23.99 -9.74
CA VAL A 220 13.29 25.13 -10.67
C VAL A 220 13.00 26.41 -9.89
N LYS A 221 13.90 27.40 -9.96
CA LYS A 221 13.76 28.68 -9.23
C LYS A 221 12.40 29.34 -9.47
N GLY A 222 11.74 29.77 -8.39
CA GLY A 222 10.42 30.40 -8.44
C GLY A 222 9.26 29.46 -8.80
N GLN A 223 9.49 28.15 -8.95
CA GLN A 223 8.46 27.18 -9.30
C GLN A 223 8.37 26.03 -8.28
N LYS A 224 7.29 26.03 -7.49
CA LYS A 224 6.94 24.92 -6.62
C LYS A 224 6.76 23.62 -7.42
N THR A 225 7.49 22.58 -7.04
CA THR A 225 7.56 21.31 -7.77
C THR A 225 7.54 20.13 -6.80
N ASP A 226 6.60 19.20 -6.97
CA ASP A 226 6.52 17.93 -6.24
C ASP A 226 7.15 16.80 -7.06
N VAL A 227 8.12 16.08 -6.48
CA VAL A 227 8.82 14.95 -7.12
C VAL A 227 8.69 13.70 -6.25
N ARG A 228 7.85 12.76 -6.67
CA ARG A 228 7.71 11.44 -6.04
C ARG A 228 8.79 10.48 -6.52
N LEU A 229 9.42 9.78 -5.58
CA LEU A 229 10.39 8.73 -5.86
C LEU A 229 9.72 7.54 -6.56
N LYS A 230 10.34 7.07 -7.65
CA LYS A 230 9.93 5.87 -8.38
C LYS A 230 10.59 4.65 -7.72
N VAL A 231 9.93 4.08 -6.71
CA VAL A 231 10.30 2.78 -6.11
C VAL A 231 9.24 1.75 -6.50
N ASP A 232 9.68 0.56 -6.83
CA ASP A 232 8.86 -0.62 -7.12
C ASP A 232 9.35 -1.78 -6.23
N ASP A 233 8.44 -2.59 -5.70
CA ASP A 233 8.78 -3.71 -4.81
C ASP A 233 8.47 -5.04 -5.51
N PRO A 234 9.41 -6.00 -5.64
CA PRO A 234 9.18 -7.22 -6.42
C PRO A 234 8.04 -8.10 -5.90
N GLU A 235 7.78 -8.05 -4.60
CA GLU A 235 6.68 -8.74 -3.92
C GLU A 235 5.40 -7.87 -3.81
N GLY A 236 5.45 -6.61 -4.27
CA GLY A 236 4.33 -5.66 -4.27
C GLY A 236 3.95 -5.11 -2.89
N THR A 237 4.90 -5.10 -1.94
CA THR A 237 4.68 -4.63 -0.57
C THR A 237 4.84 -3.11 -0.43
N ASP A 238 4.26 -2.53 0.63
CA ASP A 238 4.42 -1.11 0.93
C ASP A 238 5.88 -0.80 1.32
N VAL A 239 6.44 0.29 0.79
CA VAL A 239 7.80 0.76 1.09
C VAL A 239 7.75 2.00 1.97
N ASN A 240 8.46 1.96 3.10
CA ASN A 240 8.68 3.08 4.00
C ASN A 240 9.94 3.84 3.58
N TYR A 241 9.92 5.17 3.73
CA TYR A 241 11.04 6.03 3.36
C TYR A 241 11.62 6.75 4.58
N GLU A 242 12.94 6.86 4.62
CA GLU A 242 13.67 7.59 5.65
C GLU A 242 14.76 8.43 5.00
N LEU A 243 14.84 9.70 5.39
CA LEU A 243 15.80 10.66 4.85
C LEU A 243 16.97 10.82 5.82
N GLU A 244 18.18 10.49 5.36
CA GLU A 244 19.43 10.73 6.08
C GLU A 244 20.16 11.93 5.44
N GLY A 245 20.30 13.00 6.23
CA GLY A 245 20.88 14.28 5.83
C GLY A 245 19.93 15.46 6.04
N GLU A 246 20.45 16.67 5.91
CA GLU A 246 19.68 17.91 5.99
C GLU A 246 19.24 18.36 4.58
N LEU A 247 18.07 19.00 4.49
CA LEU A 247 17.57 19.63 3.27
C LEU A 247 17.73 21.17 3.34
N PRO A 248 17.91 21.86 2.21
CA PRO A 248 17.77 23.31 2.13
C PRO A 248 16.40 23.77 2.64
N GLU A 249 16.29 24.99 3.17
CA GLU A 249 15.04 25.54 3.72
C GLU A 249 13.88 25.58 2.71
N TRP A 250 14.19 25.64 1.41
CA TRP A 250 13.22 25.59 0.31
C TRP A 250 12.81 24.16 -0.12
N ALA A 251 13.31 23.12 0.55
CA ALA A 251 13.05 21.73 0.22
C ALA A 251 12.48 20.99 1.43
N SER A 252 11.50 20.13 1.20
CA SER A 252 10.90 19.27 2.24
C SER A 252 10.65 17.86 1.70
N PHE A 253 10.65 16.88 2.60
CA PHE A 253 10.43 15.48 2.25
C PHE A 253 9.28 14.88 3.06
N ARG A 254 8.38 14.18 2.36
CA ARG A 254 7.24 13.46 2.91
C ARG A 254 7.52 11.96 2.90
N ALA A 255 7.90 11.45 4.07
CA ALA A 255 8.33 10.06 4.31
C ALA A 255 7.20 9.01 4.13
N ASP A 256 5.94 9.42 4.33
CA ASP A 256 4.74 8.62 4.10
C ASP A 256 4.49 8.29 2.61
N SER A 257 5.00 9.14 1.72
CA SER A 257 4.65 9.18 0.31
C SER A 257 5.87 9.23 -0.61
N GLY A 258 7.08 9.10 -0.07
CA GLY A 258 8.34 9.15 -0.80
C GLY A 258 8.46 10.40 -1.69
N THR A 259 7.94 11.54 -1.24
CA THR A 259 7.75 12.72 -2.10
C THR A 259 8.55 13.92 -1.60
N PHE A 260 9.43 14.47 -2.44
CA PHE A 260 10.06 15.76 -2.22
C PHE A 260 9.13 16.88 -2.71
N THR A 261 9.03 17.96 -1.94
CA THR A 261 8.44 19.24 -2.38
C THR A 261 9.55 20.27 -2.37
N PHE A 262 9.84 20.83 -3.54
CA PHE A 262 10.75 21.95 -3.71
C PHE A 262 9.93 23.23 -3.93
N ASP A 263 10.30 24.30 -3.25
CA ASP A 263 9.68 25.63 -3.36
C ASP A 263 10.77 26.72 -3.30
N PRO A 264 11.77 26.68 -4.20
CA PRO A 264 12.88 27.63 -4.19
C PRO A 264 12.41 29.04 -4.55
N PRO A 265 12.91 30.08 -3.86
CA PRO A 265 12.61 31.46 -4.24
C PRO A 265 13.06 31.73 -5.67
N ALA A 266 12.39 32.67 -6.33
CA ALA A 266 12.95 33.30 -7.52
C ALA A 266 14.23 34.07 -7.16
N ASP A 267 15.15 34.22 -8.12
CA ASP A 267 16.27 35.16 -7.94
C ASP A 267 15.73 36.59 -7.71
N PRO A 268 16.41 37.43 -6.91
CA PRO A 268 15.94 38.77 -6.54
C PRO A 268 16.14 39.81 -7.66
N GLU A 269 15.76 39.47 -8.90
CA GLU A 269 15.55 40.45 -9.96
C GLU A 269 14.08 40.91 -9.94
N ASN A 270 13.86 42.23 -9.98
CA ASN A 270 12.55 42.89 -9.85
C ASN A 270 11.91 42.90 -8.44
N SER A 271 12.72 43.11 -7.39
CA SER A 271 12.27 44.04 -6.35
C SER A 271 12.54 45.47 -6.84
N GLU A 272 11.54 46.14 -7.42
CA GLU A 272 11.65 47.54 -7.84
C GLU A 272 11.72 48.47 -6.61
N GLY A 273 12.93 48.57 -6.04
CA GLY A 273 13.32 49.56 -5.05
C GLY A 273 14.18 50.64 -5.68
N GLU A 274 13.77 51.89 -5.57
CA GLU A 274 14.46 53.03 -6.19
C GLU A 274 15.91 53.18 -5.68
N ASN A 275 16.91 52.92 -6.52
CA ASN A 275 17.87 53.92 -7.04
C ASN A 275 19.18 53.29 -7.59
N GLY A 276 19.63 53.79 -8.74
CA GLY A 276 21.04 54.13 -8.98
C GLY A 276 22.06 53.02 -9.27
N GLU A 277 22.48 52.95 -10.53
CA GLU A 277 23.89 52.83 -10.95
C GLU A 277 24.79 51.73 -10.32
N ASP A 278 24.84 50.55 -10.94
CA ASP A 278 25.99 50.21 -11.81
C ASP A 278 25.62 49.10 -12.82
N ALA A 279 26.23 49.10 -14.01
CA ALA A 279 25.96 48.16 -15.09
C ALA A 279 27.04 47.08 -15.20
N GLY A 280 27.10 46.22 -14.18
CA GLY A 280 28.04 45.08 -14.13
C GLY A 280 27.64 43.96 -15.09
N ASP A 281 28.36 43.83 -16.21
CA ASP A 281 28.33 42.62 -17.04
C ASP A 281 28.79 41.41 -16.20
N GLY A 282 27.90 40.45 -16.00
CA GLY A 282 28.03 39.46 -14.94
C GLY A 282 26.85 38.51 -14.85
N SER A 283 26.59 37.76 -15.94
CA SER A 283 25.64 36.64 -15.94
C SER A 283 26.17 35.49 -15.07
N ALA A 284 26.16 35.68 -13.76
CA ALA A 284 26.61 34.70 -12.78
C ALA A 284 25.59 33.57 -12.70
N GLU A 285 25.86 32.45 -13.37
CA GLU A 285 25.14 31.21 -13.12
C GLU A 285 25.34 30.82 -11.65
N VAL A 286 24.35 31.11 -10.80
CA VAL A 286 24.29 30.61 -9.42
C VAL A 286 23.90 29.13 -9.45
N ASN A 287 24.81 28.32 -10.01
CA ASN A 287 24.85 26.87 -9.88
C ASN A 287 25.20 26.54 -8.41
N SER A 288 24.22 26.66 -7.52
CA SER A 288 24.38 26.21 -6.13
C SER A 288 24.80 24.75 -6.11
N GLU A 289 25.85 24.41 -5.35
CA GLU A 289 26.41 23.05 -5.37
C GLU A 289 25.34 21.97 -5.12
N PRO A 290 25.35 20.86 -5.87
CA PRO A 290 24.28 19.86 -5.80
C PRO A 290 24.26 19.18 -4.44
N VAL A 291 23.18 19.39 -3.69
CA VAL A 291 23.03 18.89 -2.32
C VAL A 291 22.84 17.38 -2.35
N LYS A 292 23.70 16.66 -1.62
CA LYS A 292 23.65 15.20 -1.48
C LYS A 292 22.75 14.84 -0.32
N VAL A 293 21.67 14.11 -0.60
CA VAL A 293 20.83 13.47 0.42
C VAL A 293 20.85 11.96 0.23
N VAL A 294 20.71 11.20 1.32
CA VAL A 294 20.54 9.74 1.25
C VAL A 294 19.10 9.41 1.63
N VAL A 295 18.44 8.60 0.82
CA VAL A 295 17.11 8.05 1.15
C VAL A 295 17.26 6.55 1.36
N ARG A 296 16.96 6.09 2.58
CA ARG A 296 16.72 4.68 2.89
C ARG A 296 15.27 4.34 2.52
N MET A 297 15.09 3.21 1.85
CA MET A 297 13.82 2.72 1.33
C MET A 297 13.67 1.28 1.81
N THR A 298 12.74 1.03 2.72
CA THR A 298 12.61 -0.24 3.46
C THR A 298 11.24 -0.84 3.23
N ASP A 299 11.19 -2.10 2.79
CA ASP A 299 9.94 -2.81 2.52
C ASP A 299 9.13 -3.13 3.80
N THR A 300 7.94 -3.72 3.60
CA THR A 300 7.10 -4.29 4.68
C THR A 300 7.05 -5.81 4.67
N GLY A 301 7.87 -6.46 3.84
CA GLY A 301 8.04 -7.90 3.74
C GLY A 301 8.84 -8.50 4.90
N TYR A 302 9.06 -9.82 4.85
CA TYR A 302 9.75 -10.56 5.91
C TYR A 302 10.79 -11.56 5.36
N PRO A 303 12.04 -11.55 5.83
CA PRO A 303 12.65 -10.47 6.62
C PRO A 303 12.72 -9.18 5.81
N ARG A 304 12.51 -8.04 6.49
CA ARG A 304 12.54 -6.72 5.83
C ARG A 304 13.88 -6.50 5.12
N ARG A 305 13.84 -5.96 3.92
CA ARG A 305 15.02 -5.46 3.19
C ARG A 305 14.95 -3.95 3.08
N GLN A 306 16.11 -3.37 2.78
CA GLN A 306 16.25 -1.96 2.48
C GLN A 306 17.22 -1.75 1.33
N ILE A 307 17.05 -0.66 0.60
CA ILE A 307 18.10 -0.04 -0.22
C ILE A 307 18.37 1.37 0.27
N GLU A 308 19.58 1.85 0.02
CA GLU A 308 19.99 3.23 0.28
C GLU A 308 20.37 3.88 -1.05
N LYS A 309 19.80 5.06 -1.33
CA LYS A 309 20.05 5.79 -2.57
C LYS A 309 20.51 7.20 -2.25
N THR A 310 21.74 7.53 -2.64
CA THR A 310 22.19 8.93 -2.72
C THR A 310 21.51 9.61 -3.90
N LEU A 311 20.88 10.75 -3.64
CA LEU A 311 20.25 11.62 -4.64
C LEU A 311 20.93 12.99 -4.61
N LEU A 312 21.04 13.62 -5.78
CA LEU A 312 21.57 14.97 -5.94
C LEU A 312 20.44 15.96 -6.18
N VAL A 313 20.17 16.86 -5.25
CA VAL A 313 19.24 17.97 -5.48
C VAL A 313 19.98 19.11 -6.16
N LYS A 314 19.57 19.47 -7.38
CA LYS A 314 20.05 20.64 -8.13
C LYS A 314 19.01 21.75 -8.11
N LEU A 315 19.49 22.99 -8.05
CA LEU A 315 18.70 24.16 -8.37
C LEU A 315 19.02 24.59 -9.81
N GLU A 316 17.99 24.70 -10.65
CA GLU A 316 18.11 25.14 -12.04
C GLU A 316 17.23 26.38 -12.26
N ASN A 317 17.63 27.25 -13.17
CA ASN A 317 16.88 28.48 -13.49
C ASN A 317 15.59 28.13 -14.26
N ALA A 318 14.55 28.94 -14.12
CA ALA A 318 13.33 28.78 -14.91
C ALA A 318 13.65 28.91 -16.42
N PRO A 319 13.06 28.07 -17.30
CA PRO A 319 13.24 28.23 -18.74
C PRO A 319 12.67 29.59 -19.18
N PRO A 320 13.30 30.27 -20.16
CA PRO A 320 12.87 31.60 -20.57
C PRO A 320 11.41 31.57 -21.05
N PRO A 321 10.61 32.62 -20.74
CA PRO A 321 9.23 32.68 -21.17
C PRO A 321 9.16 32.61 -22.70
N LYS A 322 8.29 31.74 -23.22
CA LYS A 322 8.08 31.64 -24.67
C LYS A 322 7.68 32.99 -25.22
N GLU A 323 8.31 33.40 -26.32
CA GLU A 323 7.89 34.59 -27.06
C GLU A 323 6.40 34.47 -27.44
N PRO A 324 5.62 35.55 -27.31
CA PRO A 324 4.19 35.49 -27.63
C PRO A 324 4.00 35.22 -29.12
N ASP A 325 3.14 34.25 -29.45
CA ASP A 325 2.85 33.88 -30.83
C ASP A 325 2.49 35.12 -31.67
N PRO A 326 3.10 35.30 -32.86
CA PRO A 326 2.91 36.50 -33.66
C PRO A 326 1.44 36.66 -34.04
N LEU A 327 0.85 37.81 -33.67
CA LEU A 327 -0.57 38.10 -33.88
C LEU A 327 -0.97 37.85 -35.35
N PRO A 328 -2.09 37.15 -35.61
CA PRO A 328 -2.52 36.85 -36.97
C PRO A 328 -2.75 38.13 -37.78
N PRO A 329 -2.37 38.17 -39.07
CA PRO A 329 -2.45 39.37 -39.89
C PRO A 329 -3.91 39.85 -40.00
N LYS A 330 -4.12 41.16 -39.79
CA LYS A 330 -5.44 41.77 -39.93
C LYS A 330 -5.90 41.71 -41.39
N PHE A 331 -7.17 41.35 -41.59
CA PHE A 331 -7.78 41.24 -42.91
C PHE A 331 -7.90 42.62 -43.59
N ASP A 332 -7.66 42.69 -44.90
CA ASP A 332 -7.74 43.93 -45.67
C ASP A 332 -9.14 44.12 -46.30
N ASP A 333 -9.89 45.10 -45.76
CA ASP A 333 -11.24 45.48 -46.22
C ASP A 333 -11.30 45.87 -47.71
N ALA A 334 -10.20 46.33 -48.31
CA ALA A 334 -10.17 46.69 -49.74
C ALA A 334 -10.51 45.48 -50.64
N THR A 335 -10.09 44.27 -50.22
CA THR A 335 -10.27 43.01 -50.97
C THR A 335 -11.73 42.55 -51.06
N GLN A 336 -12.60 43.04 -50.18
CA GLN A 336 -14.02 42.70 -50.11
C GLN A 336 -14.94 43.93 -50.25
N THR A 337 -14.42 45.01 -50.83
CA THR A 337 -15.18 46.21 -51.15
C THR A 337 -15.58 46.23 -52.62
N TYR A 338 -16.88 46.37 -52.90
CA TYR A 338 -17.45 46.31 -54.25
C TYR A 338 -18.26 47.58 -54.57
N LEU A 339 -18.15 48.10 -55.78
CA LEU A 339 -19.04 49.16 -56.28
C LEU A 339 -20.42 48.55 -56.62
N THR A 340 -21.42 48.78 -55.78
CA THR A 340 -22.74 48.14 -55.90
C THR A 340 -23.75 48.94 -56.70
N ALA A 341 -23.66 50.27 -56.70
CA ALA A 341 -24.53 51.12 -57.51
C ALA A 341 -23.87 52.44 -57.94
N LEU A 342 -24.35 52.95 -59.08
CA LEU A 342 -24.13 54.31 -59.55
C LEU A 342 -25.48 54.99 -59.58
N VAL A 343 -25.71 55.97 -58.70
CA VAL A 343 -27.03 56.56 -58.47
C VAL A 343 -27.01 58.03 -58.85
N GLN A 344 -27.91 58.44 -59.74
CA GLN A 344 -28.09 59.85 -60.08
C GLN A 344 -28.99 60.52 -59.04
N GLY A 345 -28.46 61.55 -58.37
CA GLY A 345 -29.22 62.46 -57.51
C GLY A 345 -29.93 63.55 -58.33
N ARG A 346 -30.42 64.60 -57.66
CA ARG A 346 -31.07 65.73 -58.35
C ARG A 346 -30.12 66.53 -59.24
N ASN A 347 -28.86 66.63 -58.85
CA ASN A 347 -27.83 67.42 -59.54
C ASN A 347 -26.65 66.51 -59.96
N ASP A 348 -26.14 65.71 -59.02
CA ASP A 348 -24.87 64.98 -59.14
C ASP A 348 -25.02 63.45 -59.06
N TRP A 349 -24.00 62.71 -59.51
CA TRP A 349 -23.93 61.26 -59.38
C TRP A 349 -23.19 60.84 -58.09
N THR A 350 -23.63 59.74 -57.47
CA THR A 350 -23.03 59.17 -56.25
C THR A 350 -22.66 57.70 -56.46
N ALA A 351 -21.44 57.33 -56.10
CA ALA A 351 -20.94 55.95 -56.11
C ALA A 351 -21.26 55.26 -54.78
N TRP A 352 -21.88 54.09 -54.82
CA TRP A 352 -22.21 53.31 -53.61
C TRP A 352 -21.28 52.11 -53.52
N MET A 353 -20.39 52.11 -52.52
CA MET A 353 -19.37 51.08 -52.31
C MET A 353 -19.68 50.30 -51.03
N ASN A 354 -19.94 48.99 -51.17
CA ASN A 354 -20.25 48.11 -50.05
C ASN A 354 -18.98 47.40 -49.55
N VAL A 355 -18.59 47.70 -48.31
CA VAL A 355 -17.45 47.13 -47.58
C VAL A 355 -17.94 45.89 -46.83
N ARG A 356 -17.91 44.71 -47.47
CA ARG A 356 -18.62 43.52 -46.96
C ARG A 356 -18.14 43.02 -45.59
N THR A 357 -16.89 43.29 -45.24
CA THR A 357 -16.28 42.97 -43.94
C THR A 357 -16.84 43.81 -42.79
N ARG A 358 -17.26 45.05 -43.07
CA ARG A 358 -17.88 45.97 -42.09
C ARG A 358 -19.42 45.96 -42.17
N GLY A 359 -19.99 45.49 -43.28
CA GLY A 359 -21.43 45.53 -43.56
C GLY A 359 -21.95 46.89 -44.01
N GLU A 360 -21.05 47.86 -44.24
CA GLU A 360 -21.38 49.25 -44.51
C GLU A 360 -21.40 49.57 -46.01
N THR A 361 -22.29 50.48 -46.43
CA THR A 361 -22.29 51.02 -47.80
C THR A 361 -21.96 52.50 -47.78
N LEU A 362 -20.72 52.82 -48.13
CA LEU A 362 -20.21 54.18 -48.30
C LEU A 362 -20.82 54.79 -49.56
N LYS A 363 -21.23 56.05 -49.50
CA LYS A 363 -21.90 56.78 -50.59
C LYS A 363 -21.07 58.01 -50.95
N LEU A 364 -20.18 57.84 -51.90
CA LEU A 364 -19.15 58.83 -52.24
C LEU A 364 -19.60 59.70 -53.42
N GLN A 365 -19.52 61.02 -53.23
CA GLN A 365 -19.74 62.05 -54.24
C GLN A 365 -18.40 62.49 -54.85
N ILE A 366 -18.44 63.30 -55.91
CA ILE A 366 -17.24 63.82 -56.56
C ILE A 366 -16.51 64.76 -55.58
N GLY A 367 -15.23 64.47 -55.31
CA GLY A 367 -14.40 65.16 -54.33
C GLY A 367 -14.31 64.49 -52.95
N ASP A 368 -15.14 63.47 -52.66
CA ASP A 368 -15.09 62.77 -51.36
C ASP A 368 -13.80 61.96 -51.21
N LEU A 369 -13.20 62.03 -50.02
CA LEU A 369 -12.09 61.18 -49.59
C LEU A 369 -12.60 59.87 -48.98
N PHE A 370 -11.90 58.76 -49.22
CA PHE A 370 -12.21 57.45 -48.63
C PHE A 370 -10.95 56.74 -48.12
N GLU A 371 -11.13 55.97 -47.05
CA GLU A 371 -10.13 55.08 -46.47
C GLU A 371 -10.78 53.72 -46.22
N ILE A 372 -10.38 52.71 -46.99
CA ILE A 372 -11.00 51.39 -47.02
C ILE A 372 -9.89 50.33 -47.05
N GLY A 373 -9.60 49.76 -45.89
CA GLY A 373 -8.51 48.80 -45.73
C GLY A 373 -7.16 49.44 -46.02
N SER A 374 -6.37 48.84 -46.93
CA SER A 374 -5.12 49.42 -47.42
C SER A 374 -5.29 50.63 -48.35
N MET A 375 -6.46 50.81 -48.97
CA MET A 375 -6.68 51.78 -50.05
C MET A 375 -7.18 53.12 -49.53
N LYS A 376 -6.47 54.21 -49.88
CA LYS A 376 -6.84 55.59 -49.54
C LYS A 376 -6.86 56.46 -50.81
N GLY A 377 -7.91 57.26 -50.99
CA GLY A 377 -8.06 58.03 -52.22
C GLY A 377 -9.19 59.05 -52.21
N SER A 378 -9.45 59.64 -53.37
CA SER A 378 -10.58 60.54 -53.61
C SER A 378 -11.41 60.11 -54.84
N VAL A 379 -12.65 60.58 -54.94
CA VAL A 379 -13.49 60.34 -56.12
C VAL A 379 -13.35 61.48 -57.12
N LYS A 380 -12.64 61.24 -58.23
CA LYS A 380 -12.39 62.25 -59.27
C LYS A 380 -13.59 62.49 -60.19
N SER A 381 -14.37 61.44 -60.51
CA SER A 381 -15.67 61.60 -61.19
C SER A 381 -16.58 60.39 -60.99
N VAL A 382 -17.90 60.61 -61.06
CA VAL A 382 -18.93 59.56 -61.06
C VAL A 382 -19.81 59.74 -62.29
N SER A 383 -20.14 58.65 -62.97
CA SER A 383 -20.96 58.65 -64.19
C SER A 383 -22.02 57.55 -64.17
N ALA A 384 -22.83 57.44 -65.22
CA ALA A 384 -23.80 56.36 -65.41
C ALA A 384 -23.18 54.97 -65.69
N ARG A 385 -21.85 54.86 -65.86
CA ARG A 385 -21.18 53.62 -66.31
C ARG A 385 -19.95 53.22 -65.48
N LEU A 386 -19.29 54.18 -64.86
CA LEU A 386 -18.02 54.02 -64.13
C LEU A 386 -17.82 55.13 -63.09
N VAL A 387 -16.93 54.88 -62.14
CA VAL A 387 -16.28 55.86 -61.26
C VAL A 387 -14.81 55.98 -61.70
N LEU A 388 -14.26 57.19 -61.63
CA LEU A 388 -12.82 57.40 -61.59
C LEU A 388 -12.41 57.73 -60.16
N LEU A 389 -11.59 56.87 -59.57
CA LEU A 389 -10.99 57.03 -58.25
C LEU A 389 -9.54 57.50 -58.42
N GLU A 390 -9.10 58.46 -57.62
CA GLU A 390 -7.69 58.83 -57.53
C GLU A 390 -7.09 58.20 -56.27
N ILE A 391 -6.13 57.29 -56.44
CA ILE A 391 -5.45 56.53 -55.38
C ILE A 391 -3.95 56.67 -55.62
N ASP A 392 -3.18 57.12 -54.63
CA ASP A 392 -1.74 57.40 -54.72
C ASP A 392 -1.33 58.21 -55.98
N GLY A 393 -2.14 59.21 -56.35
CA GLY A 393 -1.91 60.09 -57.51
C GLY A 393 -2.10 59.42 -58.88
N LYS A 394 -2.77 58.26 -58.93
CA LYS A 394 -3.13 57.56 -60.17
C LYS A 394 -4.64 57.42 -60.30
N GLU A 395 -5.15 57.50 -61.52
CA GLU A 395 -6.57 57.33 -61.82
C GLU A 395 -6.91 55.87 -62.08
N TYR A 396 -7.91 55.36 -61.37
CA TYR A 396 -8.41 54.00 -61.45
C TYR A 396 -9.87 54.00 -61.89
N GLU A 397 -10.18 53.25 -62.94
CA GLU A 397 -11.55 53.03 -63.39
C GLU A 397 -12.19 51.87 -62.60
N LEU A 398 -13.36 52.13 -62.00
CA LEU A 398 -14.17 51.12 -61.32
C LEU A 398 -15.59 51.09 -61.90
N ARG A 399 -16.01 49.92 -62.38
CA ARG A 399 -17.35 49.66 -62.93
C ARG A 399 -18.26 48.97 -61.91
N PRO A 400 -19.60 49.06 -62.04
CA PRO A 400 -20.52 48.30 -61.20
C PRO A 400 -20.16 46.81 -61.12
N SER A 401 -20.30 46.24 -59.93
CA SER A 401 -19.85 44.89 -59.53
C SER A 401 -18.32 44.68 -59.48
N GLY A 402 -17.49 45.65 -59.85
CA GLY A 402 -16.04 45.59 -59.67
C GLY A 402 -15.60 45.72 -58.21
N LYS A 403 -14.47 45.08 -57.85
CA LYS A 403 -13.81 45.22 -56.55
C LYS A 403 -12.85 46.41 -56.52
N LEU A 404 -12.73 47.07 -55.38
CA LEU A 404 -11.79 48.16 -55.16
C LEU A 404 -10.33 47.71 -55.36
N SER A 405 -9.97 46.52 -54.86
CA SER A 405 -8.63 45.92 -55.04
C SER A 405 -8.32 45.46 -56.48
N GLU A 406 -9.31 45.48 -57.39
CA GLU A 406 -9.18 45.06 -58.79
C GLU A 406 -9.46 46.22 -59.76
N ALA A 407 -9.52 47.45 -59.26
CA ALA A 407 -9.73 48.64 -60.08
C ALA A 407 -8.56 48.81 -61.07
N VAL A 408 -8.85 49.17 -62.32
CA VAL A 408 -7.85 49.21 -63.39
C VAL A 408 -7.29 50.62 -63.52
N ALA A 409 -5.98 50.76 -63.35
CA ALA A 409 -5.28 52.03 -63.55
C ALA A 409 -5.42 52.47 -65.03
N LEU A 410 -5.91 53.68 -65.26
CA LEU A 410 -6.02 54.26 -66.58
C LEU A 410 -4.63 54.59 -67.14
N LYS A 411 -4.32 54.02 -68.30
CA LYS A 411 -3.07 54.24 -69.01
C LYS A 411 -3.23 55.41 -69.98
N THR A 412 -2.45 56.48 -69.79
CA THR A 412 -2.37 57.61 -70.73
C THR A 412 -2.06 57.11 -72.14
N ALA A 413 -2.77 57.63 -73.15
CA ALA A 413 -2.84 57.04 -74.48
C ALA A 413 -2.17 57.90 -75.57
N GLU A 414 -1.41 57.23 -76.44
CA GLU A 414 -0.98 57.67 -77.78
C GLU A 414 -1.07 56.48 -78.77
N PRO A 415 -1.02 56.69 -80.12
CA PRO A 415 -1.81 55.89 -81.08
C PRO A 415 -1.12 54.63 -81.68
N SER A 416 -1.72 54.10 -82.75
CA SER A 416 -1.76 52.66 -83.11
C SER A 416 -1.09 52.24 -84.43
N GLU A 417 -0.50 51.03 -84.44
CA GLU A 417 -0.23 50.12 -85.59
C GLU A 417 0.10 48.70 -85.03
N GLY A 418 0.00 47.57 -85.73
CA GLY A 418 -0.58 47.28 -87.05
C GLY A 418 -0.26 45.85 -87.57
N GLU A 419 -1.29 44.97 -87.69
CA GLU A 419 -1.23 43.62 -88.36
C GLU A 419 -0.21 42.57 -87.79
N ALA A 420 -0.13 41.29 -88.21
CA ALA A 420 -1.17 40.25 -88.41
C ALA A 420 -0.57 38.80 -88.48
N SER A 421 -1.42 37.78 -88.25
CA SER A 421 -1.39 36.40 -88.85
C SER A 421 -0.39 35.29 -88.44
N ALA A 422 -0.92 34.04 -88.42
CA ALA A 422 -0.30 32.70 -88.65
C ALA A 422 0.85 32.18 -87.73
N ALA A 423 0.70 31.05 -87.02
CA ALA A 423 0.84 29.62 -87.42
C ALA A 423 2.29 29.10 -87.30
N GLU A 424 2.63 27.85 -86.91
CA GLU A 424 1.87 26.63 -86.51
C GLU A 424 2.70 25.89 -85.41
N GLU A 425 2.65 24.59 -85.03
CA GLU A 425 2.06 23.33 -85.52
C GLU A 425 1.87 22.30 -84.34
N SER A 426 1.11 21.21 -84.58
CA SER A 426 1.35 19.76 -84.28
C SER A 426 2.40 19.24 -83.26
N ALA A 427 2.29 18.03 -82.65
CA ALA A 427 1.19 17.03 -82.57
C ALA A 427 1.41 15.93 -81.47
N THR A 428 0.30 15.24 -81.19
CA THR A 428 0.01 13.90 -80.58
C THR A 428 1.11 12.80 -80.63
N THR A 429 1.25 11.90 -79.64
CA THR A 429 0.82 10.44 -79.62
C THR A 429 1.55 9.66 -78.49
N GLU A 430 1.27 8.41 -78.03
CA GLU A 430 0.06 7.55 -77.77
C GLU A 430 0.45 6.38 -76.78
N PRO A 431 -0.48 5.51 -76.27
CA PRO A 431 -0.27 4.66 -75.06
C PRO A 431 -0.17 3.11 -75.26
N SER A 432 0.09 2.34 -74.18
CA SER A 432 -0.10 0.87 -73.96
C SER A 432 0.18 0.54 -72.46
N ALA A 433 -0.41 -0.38 -71.67
CA ALA A 433 -0.83 -1.81 -71.80
C ALA A 433 0.38 -2.77 -71.97
N THR A 434 0.48 -3.96 -71.33
CA THR A 434 -0.48 -4.81 -70.56
C THR A 434 0.25 -5.72 -69.51
N GLU A 435 -0.50 -6.54 -68.74
CA GLU A 435 -0.24 -7.87 -68.09
C GLU A 435 1.21 -8.35 -67.75
N ASP A 436 1.52 -9.11 -66.69
CA ASP A 436 0.92 -10.42 -66.28
C ASP A 436 1.44 -10.92 -64.90
N SER A 437 0.92 -12.08 -64.44
CA SER A 437 1.53 -13.11 -63.57
C SER A 437 1.50 -12.98 -62.02
N ALA A 438 0.87 -13.99 -61.40
CA ALA A 438 0.96 -14.44 -60.01
C ALA A 438 1.68 -15.84 -60.00
N PRO A 439 1.71 -16.72 -58.96
CA PRO A 439 1.07 -16.68 -57.63
C PRO A 439 1.94 -17.22 -56.44
N SER A 440 1.25 -17.52 -55.31
CA SER A 440 1.59 -18.50 -54.26
C SER A 440 2.64 -18.19 -53.17
N ALA A 441 2.15 -18.07 -51.93
CA ALA A 441 2.56 -18.90 -50.78
C ALA A 441 1.52 -18.84 -49.65
N GLU A 442 1.28 -19.95 -48.96
CA GLU A 442 0.31 -20.04 -47.85
C GLU A 442 0.96 -20.03 -46.46
N GLN A 443 0.20 -19.49 -45.50
CA GLN A 443 -0.03 -19.96 -44.12
C GLN A 443 0.90 -21.01 -43.48
N SER A 444 1.21 -20.84 -42.20
CA SER A 444 0.66 -21.72 -41.14
C SER A 444 1.00 -21.25 -39.72
N GLU A 445 0.02 -21.33 -38.80
CA GLU A 445 0.21 -21.22 -37.36
C GLU A 445 0.27 -22.62 -36.72
N PRO A 446 1.04 -22.86 -35.64
CA PRO A 446 0.96 -24.06 -34.81
C PRO A 446 0.00 -23.89 -33.61
N PRO A 447 -0.68 -24.96 -33.13
CA PRO A 447 -1.79 -24.85 -32.17
C PRO A 447 -1.41 -25.11 -30.70
N SER A 448 -2.39 -24.92 -29.81
CA SER A 448 -2.35 -25.25 -28.38
C SER A 448 -2.30 -26.76 -28.09
N GLU A 449 -1.55 -27.16 -27.06
CA GLU A 449 -1.37 -28.55 -26.65
C GLU A 449 -2.23 -28.92 -25.42
N GLN A 450 -2.79 -30.13 -25.42
CA GLN A 450 -3.45 -30.78 -24.27
C GLN A 450 -3.04 -32.26 -24.19
N THR A 451 -2.76 -32.74 -22.99
CA THR A 451 -2.69 -34.17 -22.61
C THR A 451 -3.23 -34.28 -21.17
N GLU A 452 -4.22 -35.13 -20.92
CA GLU A 452 -4.09 -36.52 -20.41
C GLU A 452 -3.34 -36.64 -19.07
N GLY A 453 -3.83 -37.35 -18.05
CA GLY A 453 -5.09 -38.11 -17.90
C GLY A 453 -4.95 -39.26 -16.89
N ALA A 454 -5.98 -39.60 -16.12
CA ALA A 454 -6.09 -40.86 -15.37
C ALA A 454 -7.51 -41.10 -14.82
N ASP A 455 -8.00 -42.34 -14.90
CA ASP A 455 -9.20 -42.84 -14.23
C ASP A 455 -8.81 -43.74 -13.05
N SER A 456 -9.47 -43.58 -11.91
CA SER A 456 -9.54 -44.62 -10.87
C SER A 456 -10.80 -44.45 -10.02
N SER A 457 -11.64 -45.47 -9.98
CA SER A 457 -12.90 -45.48 -9.25
C SER A 457 -12.80 -46.25 -7.93
N THR A 458 -13.05 -45.59 -6.80
CA THR A 458 -13.35 -46.27 -5.52
C THR A 458 -14.37 -45.50 -4.69
N GLU A 459 -15.57 -46.05 -4.52
CA GLU A 459 -16.54 -45.62 -3.50
C GLU A 459 -16.23 -46.33 -2.17
N PRO A 460 -16.61 -45.76 -1.01
CA PRO A 460 -17.62 -46.50 -0.24
C PRO A 460 -18.60 -45.64 0.57
N THR A 461 -19.87 -46.05 0.56
CA THR A 461 -20.90 -45.67 1.56
C THR A 461 -21.54 -46.94 2.18
N PRO A 462 -22.40 -46.90 3.21
CA PRO A 462 -22.10 -47.64 4.44
C PRO A 462 -23.09 -48.77 4.79
N GLN A 463 -22.67 -49.70 5.66
CA GLN A 463 -23.58 -50.56 6.43
C GLN A 463 -23.12 -50.73 7.88
N SER A 464 -24.07 -51.00 8.76
CA SER A 464 -23.87 -51.30 10.18
C SER A 464 -24.41 -52.68 10.52
N ARG A 465 -23.80 -53.35 11.51
CA ARG A 465 -24.47 -54.19 12.52
C ARG A 465 -23.51 -54.73 13.57
N LEU A 466 -24.07 -54.95 14.77
CA LEU A 466 -24.01 -56.14 15.63
C LEU A 466 -22.86 -57.15 15.37
N ASP A 467 -22.16 -57.68 16.38
CA ASP A 467 -22.44 -57.72 17.83
C ASP A 467 -21.26 -57.24 18.70
#